data_AF-R4LHU0-F1
#
_entry.id   AF-R4LHU0-F1
#
_cell.length_a   1.000
_cell.length_b   1.000
_cell.length_c   1.000
_cell.angle_alpha   90.00
_cell.angle_beta   90.00
_cell.angle_gamma   90.00
#
_symmetry.space_group_name_H-M   'P 1'
#
loop_
_entity.id
_entity.type
_entity.pdbx_description
1 polymer ?
#
loop_
_entity_poly.entity_id
_entity_poly.type
_entity_poly.pdbx_seq_one_letter_code
_entity_poly.pdbx_strand_id
1 'polypeptide(L)'
;MTDIGYAPELDRRPHTMLERHLTVGAHTYQITASGTGEETVSLALSGWSSDGQVVSEISGGISPHDLPAVAAALTSTLAGLVALHDQGKAAGTAAPAKPKRYPNRGSRWSPADDERLLARFREGARERELMEEFGRSRGGIRARLETLGELEPGTGGVLRARGAQPDPQGGGTD
;
A
#
# COMPACT_ATOMS: atom_id res chain seq x y z
N MET A 1 32.79 -28.38 58.98
CA MET A 1 33.58 -27.70 57.93
C MET A 1 32.59 -27.28 56.85
N THR A 2 32.13 -26.04 56.98
CA THR A 2 31.24 -25.23 56.12
C THR A 2 30.01 -25.88 55.50
N ASP A 3 28.93 -25.82 56.28
CA ASP A 3 27.57 -25.58 55.80
C ASP A 3 27.57 -24.24 55.03
N ILE A 4 27.40 -24.28 53.71
CA ILE A 4 27.20 -23.07 52.90
C ILE A 4 25.69 -22.83 52.91
N GLY A 5 25.25 -22.10 53.93
CA GLY A 5 23.91 -21.53 53.96
C GLY A 5 23.71 -20.66 52.72
N TYR A 6 23.02 -21.20 51.72
CA TYR A 6 22.41 -20.39 50.68
C TYR A 6 21.22 -19.68 51.31
N ALA A 7 21.46 -18.48 51.83
CA ALA A 7 20.37 -17.54 52.07
C ALA A 7 20.07 -16.90 50.72
N PRO A 8 18.94 -17.20 50.05
CA PRO A 8 18.42 -16.25 49.10
C PRO A 8 18.01 -15.06 49.97
N GLU A 9 18.86 -14.04 50.03
CA GLU A 9 18.35 -12.68 50.23
C GLU A 9 17.40 -12.46 49.04
N LEU A 10 16.15 -12.90 49.20
CA LEU A 10 15.03 -12.50 48.40
C LEU A 10 15.11 -10.99 48.37
N ASP A 11 15.48 -10.46 47.21
CA ASP A 11 15.46 -9.03 46.94
C ASP A 11 14.08 -8.53 47.38
N ARG A 12 14.04 -7.86 48.54
CA ARG A 12 12.79 -7.43 49.17
C ARG A 12 12.19 -6.20 48.46
N ARG A 13 12.83 -5.76 47.36
CA ARG A 13 12.28 -4.75 46.48
C ARG A 13 10.96 -5.26 45.88
N PRO A 14 9.95 -4.40 45.73
CA PRO A 14 8.73 -4.79 45.04
C PRO A 14 9.12 -5.23 43.63
N HIS A 15 8.94 -6.52 43.34
CA HIS A 15 9.05 -7.05 41.99
C HIS A 15 7.68 -6.91 41.34
N THR A 16 7.63 -6.15 40.25
CA THR A 16 6.46 -6.18 39.39
C THR A 16 6.62 -7.41 38.51
N MET A 17 5.69 -8.35 38.61
CA MET A 17 5.58 -9.47 37.68
C MET A 17 4.13 -9.52 37.20
N LEU A 18 3.95 -9.32 35.91
CA LEU A 18 2.67 -9.46 35.22
C LEU A 18 2.86 -10.46 34.12
N GLU A 19 2.02 -11.48 34.10
CA GLU A 19 1.92 -12.41 33.00
C GLU A 19 0.47 -12.45 32.54
N ARG A 20 0.27 -12.35 31.22
CA ARG A 20 -1.05 -12.38 30.61
C ARG A 20 -1.01 -13.25 29.37
N HIS A 21 -1.93 -14.20 29.32
CA HIS A 21 -2.21 -15.00 28.13
C HIS A 21 -3.54 -14.60 27.52
N LEU A 22 -3.60 -14.52 26.19
CA LEU A 22 -4.84 -14.29 25.47
C LEU A 22 -4.81 -14.97 24.10
N THR A 23 -5.98 -15.43 23.64
CA THR A 23 -6.15 -16.05 22.33
C THR A 23 -7.04 -15.16 21.47
N VAL A 24 -6.60 -14.85 20.25
CA VAL A 24 -7.35 -14.05 19.26
C VAL A 24 -7.37 -14.81 17.94
N GLY A 25 -8.55 -15.33 17.58
CA GLY A 25 -8.69 -16.17 16.38
C GLY A 25 -7.82 -17.42 16.48
N ALA A 26 -6.94 -17.63 15.49
CA ALA A 26 -6.01 -18.75 15.45
C ALA A 26 -4.65 -18.48 16.13
N HIS A 27 -4.47 -17.30 16.73
CA HIS A 27 -3.22 -16.90 17.35
C HIS A 27 -3.34 -16.83 18.87
N THR A 28 -2.29 -17.27 19.57
CA THR A 28 -2.16 -17.16 21.02
C THR A 28 -1.03 -16.20 21.34
N TYR A 29 -1.25 -15.31 22.30
CA TYR A 29 -0.26 -14.33 22.73
C TYR A 29 0.03 -14.48 24.21
N GLN A 30 1.30 -14.34 24.56
CA GLN A 30 1.78 -14.21 25.92
C GLN A 30 2.46 -12.85 26.07
N ILE A 31 2.08 -12.13 27.12
CA ILE A 31 2.68 -10.86 27.50
C ILE A 31 3.25 -11.04 28.89
N THR A 32 4.53 -10.77 29.05
CA THR A 32 5.24 -10.82 30.32
C THR A 32 5.86 -9.45 30.59
N ALA A 33 5.59 -8.88 31.76
CA ALA A 33 6.27 -7.71 32.25
C ALA A 33 6.92 -8.05 33.59
N SER A 34 8.23 -7.83 33.73
CA SER A 34 8.97 -8.05 34.95
C SER A 34 9.88 -6.89 35.27
N GLY A 35 10.00 -6.51 36.53
CA GLY A 35 10.90 -5.43 36.94
C GLY A 35 11.13 -5.42 38.44
N THR A 36 12.32 -5.00 38.84
CA THR A 36 12.74 -4.87 40.25
C THR A 36 12.93 -3.39 40.58
N GLY A 37 12.02 -2.81 41.38
CA GLY A 37 12.14 -1.41 41.82
C GLY A 37 12.13 -0.36 40.69
N GLU A 38 13.01 0.63 40.79
CA GLU A 38 13.04 1.88 39.98
C GLU A 38 13.86 1.79 38.69
N GLU A 39 14.48 0.65 38.38
CA GLU A 39 15.51 0.58 37.33
C GLU A 39 14.91 0.46 35.93
N THR A 40 14.33 -0.69 35.58
CA THR A 40 13.75 -0.94 34.26
C THR A 40 12.73 -2.06 34.36
N VAL A 41 11.56 -1.87 33.74
CA VAL A 41 10.57 -2.92 33.52
C VAL A 41 10.86 -3.57 32.17
N SER A 42 11.23 -4.84 32.19
CA SER A 42 11.29 -5.70 31.01
C SER A 42 9.87 -6.05 30.56
N LEU A 43 9.55 -5.80 29.30
CA LEU A 43 8.28 -6.17 28.66
C LEU A 43 8.59 -7.07 27.46
N ALA A 44 7.91 -8.21 27.39
CA ALA A 44 7.95 -9.13 26.27
C ALA A 44 6.53 -9.49 25.83
N LEU A 45 6.28 -9.50 24.52
CA LEU A 45 5.09 -10.01 23.87
C LEU A 45 5.53 -11.04 22.83
N SER A 46 5.00 -12.25 22.93
CA SER A 46 5.19 -13.30 21.94
C SER A 46 3.84 -13.79 21.47
N GLY A 47 3.70 -13.98 20.17
CA GLY A 47 2.50 -14.48 19.51
C GLY A 47 2.83 -15.70 18.67
N TRP A 48 2.01 -16.75 18.80
CA TRP A 48 2.13 -17.99 18.05
C TRP A 48 0.87 -18.26 17.24
N SER A 49 1.01 -18.82 16.05
CA SER A 49 -0.10 -19.42 15.30
C SER A 49 -0.48 -20.80 15.84
N SER A 50 -1.59 -21.34 15.35
CA SER A 50 -2.12 -22.64 15.77
C SER A 50 -1.22 -23.83 15.46
N ASP A 51 -0.26 -23.68 14.54
CA ASP A 51 0.78 -24.66 14.20
C ASP A 51 2.05 -24.48 15.05
N GLY A 52 2.06 -23.55 16.00
CA GLY A 52 3.17 -23.28 16.90
C GLY A 52 4.26 -22.37 16.33
N GLN A 53 4.09 -21.83 15.12
CA GLN A 53 5.05 -20.86 14.56
C GLN A 53 4.93 -19.50 15.26
N VAL A 54 6.07 -18.83 15.48
CA VAL A 54 6.09 -17.46 16.03
C VAL A 54 5.66 -16.48 14.94
N VAL A 55 4.58 -15.74 15.19
CA VAL A 55 4.02 -14.75 14.25
C VAL A 55 4.22 -13.30 14.72
N SER A 56 4.57 -13.09 15.99
CA SER A 56 4.77 -11.76 16.56
C SER A 56 5.72 -11.82 17.74
N GLU A 57 6.65 -10.88 17.81
CA GLU A 57 7.60 -10.75 18.91
C GLU A 57 7.93 -9.27 19.14
N ILE A 58 7.80 -8.81 20.39
CA ILE A 58 8.18 -7.46 20.83
C ILE A 58 8.81 -7.59 22.21
N SER A 59 10.04 -7.10 22.35
CA SER A 59 10.80 -7.19 23.61
C SER A 59 11.50 -5.87 23.88
N GLY A 60 11.48 -5.39 25.12
CA GLY A 60 12.17 -4.15 25.47
C GLY A 60 12.10 -3.80 26.95
N GLY A 61 13.04 -2.94 27.38
CA GLY A 61 13.03 -2.34 28.70
C GLY A 61 12.37 -0.95 28.68
N ILE A 62 11.57 -0.65 29.70
CA ILE A 62 10.92 0.64 29.88
C ILE A 62 11.25 1.14 31.29
N SER A 63 11.76 2.38 31.41
CA SER A 63 11.93 2.99 32.73
C SER A 63 10.56 3.15 33.41
N PRO A 64 10.43 2.87 34.72
CA PRO A 64 9.17 3.08 35.44
C PRO A 64 8.60 4.51 35.29
N HIS A 65 9.47 5.51 35.18
CA HIS A 65 9.07 6.91 34.98
C HIS A 65 8.43 7.18 33.61
N ASP A 66 8.83 6.44 32.58
CA ASP A 66 8.35 6.61 31.20
C ASP A 66 7.13 5.74 30.88
N LEU A 67 6.75 4.81 31.77
CA LEU A 67 5.63 3.88 31.55
C LEU A 67 4.34 4.57 31.08
N PRO A 68 3.87 5.68 31.69
CA PRO A 68 2.63 6.33 31.23
C PRO A 68 2.75 6.89 29.81
N ALA A 69 3.87 7.52 29.48
CA ALA A 69 4.11 8.11 28.17
C ALA A 69 4.24 7.02 27.09
N VAL A 70 5.00 5.96 27.38
CA VAL A 70 5.18 4.81 26.49
C VAL A 70 3.85 4.07 26.28
N ALA A 71 3.06 3.85 27.33
CA ALA A 71 1.75 3.22 27.23
C ALA A 71 0.78 4.02 26.33
N ALA A 72 0.74 5.34 26.50
CA ALA A 72 -0.06 6.22 25.66
C ALA A 72 0.40 6.18 24.19
N ALA A 73 1.72 6.29 23.95
CA ALA A 73 2.30 6.25 22.61
C ALA A 73 2.05 4.91 21.91
N LEU A 74 2.24 3.78 22.60
CA LEU A 74 1.96 2.45 22.06
C LEU A 74 0.48 2.30 21.72
N THR A 75 -0.41 2.71 22.63
CA THR A 75 -1.87 2.61 22.43
C THR A 75 -2.31 3.45 21.23
N SER A 76 -1.90 4.72 21.15
CA SER A 76 -2.28 5.61 20.04
C SER A 76 -1.72 5.12 18.70
N THR A 77 -0.47 4.63 18.70
CA THR A 77 0.19 4.14 17.48
C THR A 77 -0.48 2.86 16.98
N LEU A 78 -0.71 1.89 17.86
CA LEU A 78 -1.40 0.64 17.50
C LEU A 78 -2.83 0.90 17.05
N ALA A 79 -3.56 1.80 17.71
CA ALA A 79 -4.90 2.21 17.26
C ALA A 79 -4.88 2.83 15.86
N GLY A 80 -3.91 3.71 15.58
CA GLY A 80 -3.71 4.28 14.25
C GLY A 80 -3.38 3.23 13.19
N LEU A 81 -2.52 2.26 13.51
CA LEU A 81 -2.17 1.15 12.61
C LEU A 81 -3.38 0.23 12.33
N VAL A 82 -4.20 -0.06 13.33
CA VAL A 82 -5.45 -0.81 13.15
C VAL A 82 -6.39 -0.06 12.21
N ALA A 83 -6.59 1.24 12.43
CA ALA A 83 -7.42 2.06 11.55
C ALA A 83 -6.89 2.09 10.10
N LEU A 84 -5.58 2.12 9.89
CA LEU A 84 -4.98 2.07 8.55
C LEU A 84 -5.12 0.69 7.90
N HIS A 85 -4.96 -0.40 8.66
CA HIS A 85 -5.19 -1.76 8.19
C HIS A 85 -6.64 -1.97 7.77
N ASP A 86 -7.59 -1.49 8.58
CA ASP A 86 -9.01 -1.58 8.28
C ASP A 86 -9.41 -0.69 7.12
N GLN A 87 -8.79 0.49 6.96
CA GLN A 87 -8.93 1.30 5.75
C GLN A 87 -8.37 0.60 4.51
N GLY A 88 -7.25 -0.12 4.61
CA GLY A 88 -6.70 -0.92 3.51
C GLY A 88 -7.61 -2.11 3.14
N LYS A 89 -8.21 -2.76 4.13
CA LYS A 89 -9.16 -3.87 3.96
C LYS A 89 -10.52 -3.39 3.42
N ALA A 90 -11.00 -2.24 3.91
CA ALA A 90 -12.19 -1.56 3.41
C ALA A 90 -11.95 -0.96 2.01
N ALA A 91 -10.77 -0.43 1.70
CA ALA A 91 -10.40 -0.02 0.34
C ALA A 91 -10.26 -1.23 -0.61
N GLY A 92 -10.03 -2.43 -0.08
CA GLY A 92 -10.13 -3.70 -0.81
C GLY A 92 -11.57 -4.16 -1.12
N THR A 93 -12.58 -3.58 -0.46
CA THR A 93 -14.01 -3.89 -0.68
C THR A 93 -14.87 -2.70 -1.13
N ALA A 94 -14.34 -1.49 -1.03
CA ALA A 94 -14.87 -0.26 -1.60
C ALA A 94 -13.69 0.72 -1.74
N ALA A 95 -13.00 0.65 -2.88
CA ALA A 95 -12.00 1.66 -3.19
C ALA A 95 -12.67 3.04 -3.18
N PRO A 96 -12.21 4.03 -2.40
CA PRO A 96 -12.54 5.41 -2.71
C PRO A 96 -11.91 5.67 -4.09
N ALA A 97 -12.76 5.89 -5.09
CA ALA A 97 -12.32 6.20 -6.43
C ALA A 97 -11.48 7.47 -6.38
N LYS A 98 -10.14 7.32 -6.34
CA LYS A 98 -9.26 8.33 -6.91
C LYS A 98 -9.85 8.66 -8.28
N PRO A 99 -10.06 9.93 -8.66
CA PRO A 99 -10.60 10.24 -9.96
C PRO A 99 -9.75 9.50 -10.98
N LYS A 100 -10.37 8.53 -11.64
CA LYS A 100 -9.70 7.65 -12.60
C LYS A 100 -9.07 8.61 -13.59
N ARG A 101 -7.73 8.69 -13.63
CA ARG A 101 -7.02 9.55 -14.61
C ARG A 101 -7.48 9.26 -16.05
N TYR A 102 -8.12 8.10 -16.28
CA TYR A 102 -8.73 7.66 -17.54
C TYR A 102 -9.97 6.80 -17.20
N PRO A 103 -11.20 7.33 -17.29
CA PRO A 103 -12.43 6.66 -16.81
C PRO A 103 -12.64 5.27 -17.45
N ASN A 104 -12.18 5.08 -18.67
CA ASN A 104 -12.39 3.86 -19.44
C ASN A 104 -11.19 2.90 -19.43
N ARG A 105 -10.14 3.11 -18.62
CA ARG A 105 -8.99 2.18 -18.56
C ARG A 105 -9.44 0.74 -18.27
N GLY A 106 -9.17 -0.20 -19.20
CA GLY A 106 -9.52 -1.62 -19.09
C GLY A 106 -10.89 -2.05 -19.65
N SER A 107 -11.77 -1.12 -20.02
CA SER A 107 -13.08 -1.46 -20.63
C SER A 107 -12.90 -2.10 -22.03
N ARG A 108 -13.82 -2.96 -22.46
CA ARG A 108 -13.82 -3.45 -23.86
C ARG A 108 -14.03 -2.27 -24.83
N TRP A 109 -13.41 -2.32 -26.01
CA TRP A 109 -13.66 -1.37 -27.10
C TRP A 109 -14.98 -1.75 -27.77
N SER A 110 -15.86 -0.77 -28.00
CA SER A 110 -17.06 -1.00 -28.82
C SER A 110 -16.73 -0.73 -30.30
N PRO A 111 -17.46 -1.34 -31.26
CA PRO A 111 -17.28 -1.04 -32.68
C PRO A 111 -17.44 0.46 -33.00
N ALA A 112 -18.35 1.16 -32.31
CA ALA A 112 -18.53 2.60 -32.45
C ALA A 112 -17.33 3.41 -31.93
N ASP A 113 -16.68 2.95 -30.86
CA ASP A 113 -15.45 3.56 -30.36
C ASP A 113 -14.27 3.36 -31.33
N ASP A 114 -14.23 2.22 -32.02
CA ASP A 114 -13.20 1.94 -33.02
C ASP A 114 -13.34 2.84 -34.24
N GLU A 115 -14.55 2.97 -34.79
CA GLU A 115 -14.84 3.86 -35.92
C GLU A 115 -14.50 5.32 -35.59
N ARG A 116 -14.89 5.77 -34.39
CA ARG A 116 -14.60 7.13 -33.92
C ARG A 116 -13.10 7.34 -33.67
N LEU A 117 -12.41 6.36 -33.09
CA LEU A 117 -10.97 6.43 -32.88
C LEU A 117 -10.22 6.54 -34.21
N LEU A 118 -10.65 5.75 -35.20
CA LEU A 118 -10.10 5.72 -36.54
C LEU A 118 -10.29 7.05 -37.27
N ALA A 119 -11.51 7.61 -37.22
CA ALA A 119 -11.83 8.90 -37.81
C ALA A 119 -10.96 10.02 -37.21
N ARG A 120 -10.90 10.11 -35.89
CA ARG A 120 -10.11 11.13 -35.18
C ARG A 120 -8.61 10.99 -35.42
N PHE A 121 -8.11 9.76 -35.51
CA PHE A 121 -6.71 9.49 -35.84
C PHE A 121 -6.37 9.93 -37.27
N ARG A 122 -7.25 9.65 -38.25
CA ARG A 122 -7.07 10.07 -39.66
C ARG A 122 -7.23 11.57 -39.87
N GLU A 123 -8.04 12.24 -39.04
CA GLU A 123 -8.10 13.71 -38.94
C GLU A 123 -6.82 14.33 -38.35
N GLY A 124 -5.88 13.52 -37.89
CA GLY A 124 -4.59 13.97 -37.36
C GLY A 124 -4.62 14.34 -35.87
N ALA A 125 -5.64 13.90 -35.12
CA ALA A 125 -5.72 14.15 -33.68
C ALA A 125 -4.50 13.61 -32.96
N ARG A 126 -3.97 14.41 -32.03
CA ARG A 126 -2.80 14.05 -31.24
C ARG A 126 -3.17 13.04 -30.18
N GLU A 127 -2.20 12.23 -29.81
CA GLU A 127 -2.36 11.16 -28.84
C GLU A 127 -2.98 11.62 -27.50
N ARG A 128 -2.63 12.82 -27.03
CA ARG A 128 -3.22 13.41 -25.82
C ARG A 128 -4.72 13.70 -25.97
N GLU A 129 -5.14 14.18 -27.12
CA GLU A 129 -6.55 14.50 -27.41
C GLU A 129 -7.38 13.22 -27.47
N LEU A 130 -6.84 12.16 -28.09
CA LEU A 130 -7.45 10.83 -28.09
C LEU A 130 -7.52 10.23 -26.68
N MET A 131 -6.50 10.42 -25.85
CA MET A 131 -6.52 9.96 -24.46
C MET A 131 -7.60 10.65 -23.61
N GLU A 132 -7.78 11.95 -23.80
CA GLU A 132 -8.79 12.77 -23.12
C GLU A 132 -10.21 12.42 -23.63
N GLU A 133 -10.40 12.32 -24.95
CA GLU A 133 -11.68 12.05 -25.60
C GLU A 133 -12.24 10.65 -25.29
N PHE A 134 -11.37 9.63 -25.34
CA PHE A 134 -11.77 8.24 -25.07
C PHE A 134 -11.61 7.87 -23.59
N GLY A 135 -10.98 8.74 -22.78
CA GLY A 135 -10.69 8.45 -21.38
C GLY A 135 -9.86 7.18 -21.21
N ARG A 136 -8.88 6.95 -22.11
CA ARG A 136 -8.01 5.77 -22.16
C ARG A 136 -6.54 6.15 -22.02
N SER A 137 -5.73 5.21 -21.54
CA SER A 137 -4.29 5.43 -21.46
C SER A 137 -3.64 5.46 -22.85
N ARG A 138 -2.51 6.16 -22.93
CA ARG A 138 -1.62 6.20 -24.10
C ARG A 138 -1.39 4.83 -24.75
N GLY A 139 -0.96 3.85 -23.95
CA GLY A 139 -0.73 2.48 -24.41
C GLY A 139 -2.00 1.76 -24.88
N GLY A 140 -3.16 2.09 -24.31
CA GLY A 140 -4.45 1.51 -24.73
C GLY A 140 -4.94 2.08 -26.07
N ILE A 141 -4.69 3.36 -26.33
CA ILE A 141 -4.94 3.98 -27.64
C ILE A 141 -4.02 3.37 -28.70
N ARG A 142 -2.71 3.28 -28.44
CA ARG A 142 -1.74 2.70 -29.38
C ARG A 142 -2.03 1.25 -29.71
N ALA A 143 -2.21 0.40 -28.69
CA ALA A 143 -2.50 -1.01 -28.89
C ALA A 143 -3.78 -1.22 -29.71
N ARG A 144 -4.77 -0.32 -29.57
CA ARG A 144 -6.00 -0.42 -30.37
C ARG A 144 -5.78 0.00 -31.82
N LEU A 145 -5.07 1.09 -32.06
CA LEU A 145 -4.72 1.52 -33.41
C LEU A 145 -3.83 0.51 -34.14
N GLU A 146 -2.93 -0.19 -33.43
CA GLU A 146 -2.17 -1.34 -33.94
C GLU A 146 -3.11 -2.50 -34.31
N THR A 147 -4.09 -2.81 -33.46
CA THR A 147 -5.09 -3.86 -33.73
C THR A 147 -5.97 -3.52 -34.94
N LEU A 148 -6.24 -2.22 -35.18
CA LEU A 148 -7.00 -1.72 -36.33
C LEU A 148 -6.14 -1.54 -37.60
N GLY A 149 -4.82 -1.82 -37.52
CA GLY A 149 -3.92 -1.81 -38.67
C GLY A 149 -3.42 -0.41 -39.10
N GLU A 150 -3.68 0.63 -38.31
CA GLU A 150 -3.27 2.01 -38.61
C GLU A 150 -1.85 2.34 -38.09
N LEU A 151 -1.32 1.50 -37.20
CA LEU A 151 0.02 1.61 -36.64
C LEU A 151 0.84 0.36 -36.91
N GLU A 152 2.04 0.54 -37.43
CA GLU A 152 3.07 -0.50 -37.46
C GLU A 152 3.51 -0.82 -36.02
N PRO A 153 3.45 -2.11 -35.59
CA PRO A 153 3.79 -2.50 -34.23
C PRO A 153 5.27 -2.20 -33.94
N GLY A 154 5.54 -1.45 -32.87
CA GLY A 154 6.90 -1.17 -32.40
C GLY A 154 7.53 0.14 -32.89
N THR A 155 6.81 1.02 -33.58
CA THR A 155 7.36 2.33 -33.99
C THR A 155 7.41 3.30 -32.80
N GLY A 156 8.54 3.31 -32.09
CA GLY A 156 8.83 4.17 -30.94
C GLY A 156 9.07 5.65 -31.25
N GLY A 157 8.71 6.17 -32.43
CA GLY A 157 9.02 7.55 -32.82
C GLY A 157 7.99 8.12 -33.80
N VAL A 158 7.35 9.21 -33.36
CA VAL A 158 6.57 10.21 -34.14
C VAL A 158 5.69 9.66 -35.27
N LEU A 159 4.40 9.54 -35.00
CA LEU A 159 3.41 9.19 -36.01
C LEU A 159 3.13 10.35 -36.95
N ARG A 160 3.69 10.26 -38.15
CA ARG A 160 3.15 10.95 -39.33
C ARG A 160 2.03 10.06 -39.88
N ALA A 161 0.80 10.59 -39.86
CA ALA A 161 -0.30 10.01 -40.62
C ALA A 161 0.14 9.88 -42.08
N ARG A 162 0.17 8.64 -42.60
CA ARG A 162 0.43 8.40 -44.02
C ARG A 162 -0.84 8.75 -44.78
N GLY A 163 -0.96 10.02 -45.15
CA GLY A 163 -2.04 10.49 -46.02
C GLY A 163 -2.59 11.88 -45.71
N ALA A 164 -1.73 12.87 -45.46
CA ALA A 164 -2.14 14.27 -45.60
C ALA A 164 -1.11 14.97 -46.48
N GLN A 165 -1.35 14.91 -47.78
CA GLN A 165 -0.72 15.79 -48.75
C GLN A 165 -1.03 17.24 -48.32
N PRO A 166 -0.03 18.10 -48.10
CA PRO A 166 -0.31 19.47 -47.72
C PRO A 166 -0.90 20.21 -48.91
N ASP A 167 -2.13 20.70 -48.75
CA ASP A 167 -2.62 21.85 -49.51
C ASP A 167 -1.70 23.03 -49.18
N PRO A 168 -1.02 23.65 -50.15
CA PRO A 168 -0.27 24.86 -49.89
C PRO A 168 -1.25 26.01 -49.69
N GLN A 169 -1.39 26.47 -48.44
CA GLN A 169 -2.07 27.72 -48.12
C GLN A 169 -1.45 28.87 -48.90
N GLY A 170 -2.30 29.67 -49.53
CA GLY A 170 -1.93 30.91 -50.19
C GLY A 170 -1.32 31.94 -49.24
N GLY A 171 -0.44 32.77 -49.80
CA GLY A 171 0.08 33.98 -49.21
C GLY A 171 0.73 34.80 -50.33
N GLY A 172 0.09 35.89 -50.72
CA GLY A 172 0.39 36.65 -51.93
C GLY A 172 1.68 37.47 -51.88
N THR A 173 1.97 38.08 -53.02
CA THR A 173 2.87 39.24 -53.14
C THR A 173 2.37 40.16 -54.24
N ASP A 174 2.23 41.43 -53.86
CA ASP A 174 2.11 42.69 -54.63
C ASP A 174 0.82 42.98 -55.42
#